data_AF-A0AA39V0J8-F1
#
_entry.id   AF-A0AA39V0J8-F1
#
_cell.length_a   1.000
_cell.length_b   1.000
_cell.length_c   1.000
_cell.angle_alpha   90.00
_cell.angle_beta   90.00
_cell.angle_gamma   90.00
#
_symmetry.space_group_name_H-M   'P 1'
#
loop_
_entity.id
_entity.type
_entity.pdbx_description
1 polymer ?
#
loop_
_entity_poly.entity_id
_entity_poly.type
_entity_poly.pdbx_seq_one_letter_code
_entity_poly.pdbx_strand_id
1 'polypeptide(L)'
;MICQRCNRLLLNRSITSSYFRAFTTAAARSKPESPPPATSTSAAQPFSTPFTPSPSKTPGIPPKDKLEHSKNVPRSSVPAGAPLRGLGYIKGQEAPLAREDDEYPSWLWGLLSTGKEENESSGSMGDAFAKSKKQRRLAAKAERARLTGLNASNQFAQVPLEEQSIDLPAGTSIEEGAKALEAREELNAAMRKSRRKKIKENNFLRGMR
;
A
#
# COMPACT_ATOMS: atom_id res chain seq x y z
N MET A 1 31.03 4.36 43.07
CA MET A 1 31.68 3.12 42.60
C MET A 1 30.75 1.94 42.90
N ILE A 2 30.12 1.38 41.86
CA ILE A 2 29.15 0.28 42.03
C ILE A 2 29.91 -1.04 42.24
N CYS A 3 29.59 -1.75 43.32
CA CYS A 3 30.29 -2.97 43.75
C CYS A 3 30.08 -4.12 42.74
N GLN A 4 31.17 -4.78 42.35
CA GLN A 4 31.17 -5.93 41.41
C GLN A 4 30.25 -7.09 41.85
N ARG A 5 29.95 -7.18 43.15
CA ARG A 5 29.05 -8.21 43.71
C ARG A 5 27.57 -7.93 43.41
N CYS A 6 27.18 -6.65 43.26
CA CYS A 6 25.81 -6.26 42.90
C CYS A 6 25.49 -6.55 41.42
N ASN A 7 26.48 -6.45 40.53
CA ASN A 7 26.27 -6.74 39.10
C ASN A 7 26.01 -8.23 38.82
N ARG A 8 26.61 -9.14 39.60
CA ARG A 8 26.39 -10.59 39.42
C ARG A 8 25.01 -11.07 39.86
N LEU A 9 24.39 -10.42 40.84
CA LEU A 9 23.04 -10.80 41.31
C LEU A 9 21.93 -10.32 40.37
N LEU A 10 22.17 -9.30 39.55
CA LEU A 10 21.20 -8.81 38.55
C LEU A 10 21.18 -9.65 37.26
N LEU A 11 22.26 -10.35 36.94
CA LEU A 11 22.36 -11.19 35.74
C LEU A 11 21.78 -12.60 35.91
N ASN A 12 21.47 -13.03 37.14
CA ASN A 12 21.06 -14.42 37.42
C ASN A 12 19.58 -14.55 37.85
N ARG A 13 18.78 -13.49 37.68
CA ARG A 13 17.34 -13.55 37.93
C ARG A 13 16.63 -14.02 36.66
N SER A 14 16.74 -15.32 36.40
CA SER A 14 15.95 -16.01 35.38
C SER A 14 14.49 -16.02 35.83
N ILE A 15 13.69 -15.06 35.35
CA ILE A 15 12.24 -15.05 35.58
C ILE A 15 11.63 -16.03 34.58
N THR A 16 11.67 -17.32 34.91
CA THR A 16 10.84 -18.33 34.26
C THR A 16 9.46 -18.27 34.89
N SER A 17 8.62 -17.35 34.42
CA SER A 17 7.19 -17.37 34.67
C SER A 17 6.49 -17.84 33.41
N SER A 18 6.40 -19.16 33.28
CA SER A 18 5.65 -19.84 32.22
C SER A 18 4.16 -19.83 32.57
N TYR A 19 3.48 -18.73 32.24
CA TYR A 19 2.03 -18.73 32.12
C TYR A 19 1.65 -19.38 30.77
N PHE A 20 1.42 -20.69 30.79
CA PHE A 20 0.79 -21.39 29.67
C PHE A 20 -0.66 -20.91 29.56
N ARG A 21 -0.96 -20.09 28.55
CA ARG A 21 -2.34 -19.77 28.15
C ARG A 21 -2.77 -20.83 27.14
N ALA A 22 -3.62 -21.75 27.57
CA ALA A 22 -4.25 -22.72 26.68
C ALA A 22 -5.18 -21.99 25.70
N PHE A 23 -4.88 -22.08 24.40
CA PHE A 23 -5.80 -21.64 23.34
C PHE A 23 -6.68 -22.82 22.96
N THR A 24 -7.96 -22.74 23.28
CA THR A 24 -8.99 -23.66 22.81
C THR A 24 -9.24 -23.39 21.32
N THR A 25 -8.89 -24.35 20.46
CA THR A 25 -9.25 -24.34 19.04
C THR A 25 -10.74 -24.63 18.90
N ALA A 26 -11.54 -23.62 18.55
CA ALA A 26 -12.92 -23.83 18.11
C ALA A 26 -12.91 -24.37 16.67
N ALA A 27 -13.52 -25.54 16.48
CA ALA A 27 -13.67 -26.21 15.19
C ALA A 27 -14.57 -25.40 14.26
N ALA A 28 -14.10 -25.13 13.04
CA ALA A 28 -14.90 -24.53 11.98
C ALA A 28 -15.87 -25.56 11.40
N ARG A 29 -17.17 -25.26 11.50
CA ARG A 29 -18.28 -26.07 10.99
C ARG A 29 -18.42 -25.83 9.48
N SER A 30 -18.10 -26.83 8.66
CA SER A 30 -18.37 -26.82 7.21
C SER A 30 -19.87 -26.95 6.93
N LYS A 31 -20.42 -26.04 6.13
CA LYS A 31 -21.72 -26.21 5.46
C LYS A 31 -21.48 -26.41 3.94
N PRO A 32 -22.12 -27.40 3.30
CA PRO A 32 -22.11 -27.56 1.85
C PRO A 32 -23.31 -26.86 1.19
N GLU A 33 -23.26 -26.88 -0.15
CA GLU A 33 -24.34 -26.68 -1.13
C GLU A 33 -24.47 -25.29 -1.78
N SER A 34 -24.00 -25.21 -3.03
CA SER A 34 -24.27 -24.18 -4.02
C SER A 34 -25.21 -24.74 -5.10
N PRO A 35 -26.29 -24.04 -5.50
CA PRO A 35 -27.11 -24.48 -6.64
C PRO A 35 -26.50 -24.10 -8.01
N PRO A 36 -26.84 -24.83 -9.10
CA PRO A 36 -26.20 -24.73 -10.42
C PRO A 36 -26.61 -23.49 -11.25
N PRO A 37 -25.80 -23.13 -12.27
CA PRO A 37 -26.11 -22.01 -13.18
C PRO A 37 -27.22 -22.37 -14.17
N ALA A 38 -28.22 -21.50 -14.28
CA ALA A 38 -29.26 -21.60 -15.30
C ALA A 38 -28.77 -21.08 -16.66
N THR A 39 -28.77 -21.98 -17.63
CA THR A 39 -28.67 -21.70 -19.07
C THR A 39 -29.95 -21.06 -19.56
N SER A 40 -29.88 -19.95 -20.31
CA SER A 40 -30.94 -19.53 -21.23
C SER A 40 -30.38 -18.67 -22.37
N THR A 41 -30.23 -19.36 -23.50
CA THR A 41 -30.36 -18.90 -24.89
C THR A 41 -31.33 -17.73 -25.07
N SER A 42 -30.93 -16.66 -25.77
CA SER A 42 -31.82 -15.99 -26.73
C SER A 42 -31.09 -15.04 -27.68
N ALA A 43 -31.18 -15.39 -28.96
CA ALA A 43 -31.31 -14.54 -30.15
C ALA A 43 -30.40 -13.31 -30.33
N ALA A 44 -29.49 -13.46 -31.28
CA ALA A 44 -28.91 -12.37 -32.06
C ALA A 44 -30.01 -11.55 -32.77
N GLN A 45 -29.86 -10.22 -32.75
CA GLN A 45 -30.51 -9.29 -33.66
C GLN A 45 -29.41 -8.45 -34.33
N PRO A 46 -29.17 -8.57 -35.65
CA PRO A 46 -28.30 -7.65 -36.35
C PRO A 46 -29.08 -6.37 -36.64
N PHE A 47 -28.83 -5.31 -35.87
CA PHE A 47 -29.38 -3.99 -36.15
C PHE A 47 -28.57 -3.36 -37.30
N SER A 48 -28.99 -3.64 -38.53
CA SER A 48 -28.54 -2.94 -39.73
C SER A 48 -29.33 -1.64 -39.88
N THR A 49 -28.74 -0.51 -39.47
CA THR A 49 -29.18 0.81 -39.94
C THR A 49 -28.12 1.39 -40.87
N PRO A 50 -28.43 1.65 -42.16
CA PRO A 50 -27.50 2.31 -43.06
C PRO A 50 -27.39 3.80 -42.69
N PHE A 51 -26.17 4.26 -42.38
CA PHE A 51 -25.86 5.68 -42.26
C PHE A 51 -25.74 6.28 -43.66
N THR A 52 -26.72 7.11 -44.04
CA THR A 52 -26.64 8.04 -45.17
C THR A 52 -25.89 9.32 -44.73
N PRO A 53 -24.81 9.73 -45.43
CA PRO A 53 -24.12 10.98 -45.12
C PRO A 53 -24.81 12.15 -45.83
N SER A 54 -25.27 13.15 -45.07
CA SER A 54 -25.67 14.46 -45.61
C SER A 54 -24.66 15.53 -45.18
N PRO A 55 -24.00 16.24 -46.11
CA PRO A 55 -23.01 17.25 -45.81
C PRO A 55 -23.67 18.63 -45.71
N SER A 56 -23.43 19.35 -44.62
CA SER A 56 -23.50 20.82 -44.64
C SER A 56 -22.29 21.40 -43.92
N LYS A 57 -21.39 21.95 -44.74
CA LYS A 57 -20.33 22.87 -44.34
C LYS A 57 -20.96 24.23 -44.07
N THR A 58 -20.63 24.87 -42.95
CA THR A 58 -20.23 26.28 -42.96
C THR A 58 -19.43 26.60 -41.69
N PRO A 59 -18.49 27.56 -41.76
CA PRO A 59 -17.28 27.59 -40.94
C PRO A 59 -17.27 28.73 -39.89
N GLY A 60 -16.48 28.56 -38.83
CA GLY A 60 -15.79 29.69 -38.19
C GLY A 60 -15.91 29.86 -36.67
N ILE A 61 -14.95 29.25 -35.94
CA ILE A 61 -14.20 29.80 -34.77
C ILE A 61 -14.93 29.92 -33.42
N PRO A 62 -14.31 29.72 -32.22
CA PRO A 62 -13.01 29.14 -31.82
C PRO A 62 -13.17 27.86 -30.93
N PRO A 63 -12.09 27.19 -30.50
CA PRO A 63 -12.15 25.82 -29.99
C PRO A 63 -12.80 25.78 -28.60
N LYS A 64 -13.64 24.77 -28.37
CA LYS A 64 -13.96 24.35 -27.01
C LYS A 64 -12.68 23.78 -26.42
N ASP A 65 -11.95 24.63 -25.71
CA ASP A 65 -10.97 24.18 -24.75
C ASP A 65 -11.67 23.13 -23.90
N LYS A 66 -11.17 21.89 -24.03
CA LYS A 66 -11.47 20.84 -23.08
C LYS A 66 -10.85 21.33 -21.79
N LEU A 67 -11.64 22.08 -21.02
CA LEU A 67 -11.42 22.24 -19.60
C LEU A 67 -11.39 20.81 -19.07
N GLU A 68 -10.16 20.32 -18.88
CA GLU A 68 -9.82 19.25 -17.97
C GLU A 68 -10.64 19.52 -16.72
N HIS A 69 -11.80 18.88 -16.63
CA HIS A 69 -12.44 18.63 -15.37
C HIS A 69 -11.51 17.64 -14.68
N SER A 70 -10.40 18.16 -14.16
CA SER A 70 -9.79 17.61 -12.97
C SER A 70 -10.96 17.53 -12.00
N LYS A 71 -11.52 16.33 -11.89
CA LYS A 71 -12.54 16.04 -10.91
C LYS A 71 -11.83 16.36 -9.61
N ASN A 72 -12.13 17.51 -9.02
CA ASN A 72 -11.71 17.85 -7.67
C ASN A 72 -12.33 16.78 -6.79
N VAL A 73 -11.61 15.66 -6.63
CA VAL A 73 -11.98 14.64 -5.67
C VAL A 73 -11.79 15.33 -4.33
N PRO A 74 -12.87 15.48 -3.54
CA PRO A 74 -12.75 16.09 -2.23
C PRO A 74 -11.69 15.32 -1.43
N ARG A 75 -10.81 16.07 -0.74
CA ARG A 75 -9.65 15.51 -0.05
C ARG A 75 -10.08 14.55 1.06
N SER A 76 -11.17 14.89 1.76
CA SER A 76 -11.85 14.00 2.68
C SER A 76 -13.14 13.41 2.09
N SER A 77 -13.53 12.25 2.63
CA SER A 77 -14.82 11.62 2.33
C SER A 77 -15.94 12.08 3.28
N VAL A 78 -15.59 12.78 4.37
CA VAL A 78 -16.53 13.16 5.44
C VAL A 78 -16.67 14.69 5.41
N PRO A 79 -17.88 15.23 5.22
CA PRO A 79 -18.06 16.68 5.17
C PRO A 79 -17.86 17.31 6.56
N ALA A 80 -17.47 18.59 6.57
CA ALA A 80 -17.37 19.38 7.79
C ALA A 80 -18.71 19.42 8.55
N GLY A 81 -18.63 19.42 9.88
CA GLY A 81 -19.79 19.40 10.77
C GLY A 81 -20.46 18.03 10.93
N ALA A 82 -20.00 16.98 10.22
CA ALA A 82 -20.56 15.64 10.40
C ALA A 82 -20.21 15.05 11.77
N PRO A 83 -21.18 14.50 12.53
CA PRO A 83 -20.89 13.88 13.82
C PRO A 83 -20.13 12.56 13.64
N LEU A 84 -18.96 12.46 14.27
CA LEU A 84 -18.13 11.26 14.25
C LEU A 84 -18.68 10.22 15.23
N ARG A 85 -19.49 9.32 14.69
CA ARG A 85 -20.17 8.26 15.46
C ARG A 85 -19.15 7.32 16.13
N GLY A 86 -19.42 6.94 17.38
CA GLY A 86 -18.63 5.94 18.10
C GLY A 86 -17.38 6.45 18.82
N LEU A 87 -17.09 7.76 18.78
CA LEU A 87 -15.97 8.35 19.54
C LEU A 87 -16.37 8.80 20.97
N GLY A 88 -17.64 9.13 21.18
CA GLY A 88 -18.16 9.53 22.50
C GLY A 88 -18.38 8.33 23.42
N TYR A 89 -17.34 7.92 24.14
CA TYR A 89 -17.44 6.84 25.15
C TYR A 89 -17.84 7.35 26.54
N ILE A 90 -17.82 8.67 26.75
CA ILE A 90 -18.21 9.32 28.02
C ILE A 90 -19.69 9.67 27.95
N LYS A 91 -20.46 9.25 28.97
CA LYS A 91 -21.89 9.56 29.07
C LYS A 91 -22.09 11.07 29.23
N GLY A 92 -23.03 11.64 28.48
CA GLY A 92 -23.34 13.08 28.53
C GLY A 92 -22.37 13.97 27.78
N GLN A 93 -21.37 13.42 27.08
CA GLN A 93 -20.55 14.17 26.13
C GLN A 93 -21.13 13.98 24.72
N GLU A 94 -21.23 15.08 23.97
CA GLU A 94 -21.64 15.04 22.57
C GLU A 94 -20.55 14.37 21.71
N ALA A 95 -20.97 13.74 20.60
CA ALA A 95 -20.01 13.19 19.66
C ALA A 95 -19.21 14.32 19.00
N PRO A 96 -17.88 14.21 18.92
CA PRO A 96 -17.08 15.23 18.27
C PRO A 96 -17.50 15.39 16.81
N LEU A 97 -17.61 16.64 16.36
CA LEU A 97 -17.94 16.99 14.99
C LEU A 97 -16.66 17.06 14.15
N ALA A 98 -16.75 16.60 12.90
CA ALA A 98 -15.68 16.77 11.92
C ALA A 98 -15.45 18.27 11.64
N ARG A 99 -14.19 18.70 11.59
CA ARG A 99 -13.80 20.07 11.21
C ARG A 99 -13.58 20.16 9.69
N GLU A 100 -13.27 21.34 9.20
CA GLU A 100 -12.88 21.53 7.79
C GLU A 100 -11.52 20.87 7.49
N ASP A 101 -11.31 20.46 6.25
CA ASP A 101 -10.11 19.71 5.82
C ASP A 101 -8.80 20.49 6.06
N ASP A 102 -8.87 21.82 6.02
CA ASP A 102 -7.72 22.73 6.21
C ASP A 102 -7.36 22.95 7.68
N GLU A 103 -8.30 22.74 8.61
CA GLU A 103 -8.03 22.77 10.05
C GLU A 103 -7.24 21.55 10.52
N TYR A 104 -7.30 20.46 9.75
CA TYR A 104 -6.54 19.26 10.07
C TYR A 104 -5.06 19.42 9.68
N PRO A 105 -4.14 18.91 10.52
CA PRO A 105 -2.72 18.92 10.18
C PRO A 105 -2.43 18.21 8.86
N SER A 106 -1.47 18.74 8.10
CA SER A 106 -1.11 18.23 6.76
C SER A 106 -0.68 16.75 6.74
N TRP A 107 -0.05 16.27 7.82
CA TRP A 107 0.40 14.88 7.95
C TRP A 107 -0.75 13.85 7.93
N LEU A 108 -1.98 14.23 8.31
CA LEU A 108 -3.15 13.35 8.30
C LEU A 108 -3.37 12.74 6.92
N TRP A 109 -3.21 13.57 5.89
CA TRP A 109 -3.44 13.21 4.51
C TRP A 109 -2.33 12.35 3.91
N GLY A 110 -1.15 12.31 4.54
CA GLY A 110 -0.01 11.48 4.13
C GLY A 110 -0.03 10.05 4.69
N LEU A 111 -0.83 9.77 5.73
CA LEU A 111 -0.83 8.47 6.41
C LEU A 111 -1.16 7.29 5.50
N LEU A 112 -2.10 7.50 4.56
CA LEU A 112 -2.59 6.44 3.67
C LEU A 112 -1.62 6.11 2.53
N SER A 113 -0.66 6.99 2.24
CA SER A 113 0.33 6.79 1.17
C SER A 113 1.25 5.61 1.46
N THR A 114 1.57 5.36 2.72
CA THR A 114 2.47 4.27 3.15
C THR A 114 1.99 2.86 2.80
N GLY A 115 0.68 2.67 2.61
CA GLY A 115 0.09 1.37 2.24
C GLY A 115 -0.25 1.22 0.75
N LYS A 116 -0.23 2.32 -0.02
CA LYS A 116 -0.62 2.33 -1.43
C LYS A 116 0.53 1.99 -2.37
N GLU A 117 1.76 2.39 -2.05
CA GLU A 117 2.92 2.11 -2.91
C GLU A 117 3.15 0.60 -3.13
N GLU A 118 2.82 -0.25 -2.14
CA GLU A 118 2.94 -1.71 -2.30
C GLU A 118 1.81 -2.32 -3.17
N ASN A 119 0.68 -1.63 -3.36
CA ASN A 119 -0.51 -2.16 -4.05
C ASN A 119 -0.76 -1.53 -5.43
N GLU A 120 -0.44 -0.25 -5.64
CA GLU A 120 -0.74 0.48 -6.88
C GLU A 120 0.19 0.12 -8.05
N SER A 121 1.32 -0.57 -7.80
CA SER A 121 2.16 -1.11 -8.86
C SER A 121 1.50 -2.27 -9.65
N SER A 122 0.30 -2.69 -9.27
CA SER A 122 -0.45 -3.78 -9.92
C SER A 122 -1.50 -3.31 -10.94
N GLY A 123 -1.73 -1.99 -11.09
CA GLY A 123 -2.72 -1.41 -12.00
C GLY A 123 -2.31 -1.36 -13.48
N SER A 124 -1.12 -1.84 -13.84
CA SER A 124 -0.60 -1.79 -15.21
C SER A 124 -0.97 -3.06 -15.99
N MET A 125 -1.93 -2.92 -16.91
CA MET A 125 -2.26 -3.86 -17.99
C MET A 125 -2.17 -5.35 -17.66
N GLY A 126 -3.14 -5.83 -16.87
CA GLY A 126 -3.33 -7.25 -16.56
C GLY A 126 -2.57 -7.68 -15.31
N ASP A 127 -3.30 -8.13 -14.31
CA ASP A 127 -2.72 -8.68 -13.09
C ASP A 127 -1.95 -9.98 -13.41
N ALA A 128 -0.67 -10.02 -13.03
CA ALA A 128 0.20 -11.20 -13.18
C ALA A 128 -0.33 -12.41 -12.39
N PHE A 129 -1.13 -12.17 -11.35
CA PHE A 129 -1.76 -13.18 -10.51
C PHE A 129 -3.22 -13.47 -10.89
N ALA A 130 -3.70 -12.91 -12.00
CA ALA A 130 -5.05 -13.18 -12.46
C ALA A 130 -5.27 -14.68 -12.75
N LYS A 131 -6.47 -15.16 -12.43
CA LYS A 131 -6.87 -16.55 -12.67
C LYS A 131 -6.91 -16.90 -14.18
N SER A 132 -7.04 -15.91 -15.07
CA SER A 132 -7.11 -16.11 -16.52
C SER A 132 -5.73 -16.17 -17.19
N LYS A 133 -5.48 -17.22 -17.98
CA LYS A 133 -4.24 -17.40 -18.78
C LYS A 133 -3.98 -16.25 -19.75
N LYS A 134 -5.04 -15.64 -20.30
CA LYS A 134 -4.94 -14.51 -21.24
C LYS A 134 -4.39 -13.25 -20.55
N GLN A 135 -4.88 -12.96 -19.34
CA GLN A 135 -4.43 -11.81 -18.55
C GLN A 135 -2.96 -11.97 -18.14
N ARG A 136 -2.55 -13.15 -17.68
CA ARG A 136 -1.14 -13.44 -17.36
C ARG A 136 -0.20 -13.29 -18.57
N ARG A 137 -0.64 -13.69 -19.77
CA ARG A 137 0.14 -13.52 -21.00
C ARG A 137 0.30 -12.06 -21.40
N LEU A 138 -0.76 -11.25 -21.24
CA LEU A 138 -0.70 -9.82 -21.51
C LEU A 138 0.22 -9.11 -20.50
N ALA A 139 0.11 -9.45 -19.21
CA ALA A 139 1.00 -8.96 -18.15
C ALA A 139 2.46 -9.30 -18.43
N ALA A 140 2.76 -10.56 -18.78
CA ALA A 140 4.11 -11.00 -19.12
C ALA A 140 4.66 -10.32 -20.39
N LYS A 141 3.80 -10.05 -21.38
CA LYS A 141 4.19 -9.31 -22.59
C LYS A 141 4.48 -7.84 -22.26
N ALA A 142 3.65 -7.22 -21.44
CA ALA A 142 3.82 -5.84 -20.98
C ALA A 142 5.12 -5.68 -20.16
N GLU A 143 5.40 -6.60 -19.22
CA GLU A 143 6.62 -6.54 -18.42
C GLU A 143 7.87 -6.76 -19.28
N ARG A 144 7.85 -7.69 -20.23
CA ARG A 144 8.96 -7.85 -21.18
C ARG A 144 9.21 -6.57 -21.98
N ALA A 145 8.16 -5.93 -22.50
CA ALA A 145 8.31 -4.68 -23.23
C ALA A 145 8.91 -3.57 -22.34
N ARG A 146 8.48 -3.48 -21.07
CA ARG A 146 9.00 -2.52 -20.09
C ARG A 146 10.47 -2.77 -19.77
N LEU A 147 10.84 -4.02 -19.48
CA LEU A 147 12.21 -4.41 -19.15
C LEU A 147 13.18 -4.22 -20.32
N THR A 148 12.76 -4.49 -21.56
CA THR A 148 13.59 -4.25 -22.74
C THR A 148 13.90 -2.76 -22.92
N GLY A 149 12.97 -1.85 -22.60
CA GLY A 149 13.21 -0.40 -22.64
C GLY A 149 14.09 0.12 -21.49
N LEU A 150 14.02 -0.51 -20.31
CA LEU A 150 14.72 -0.06 -19.10
C LEU A 150 16.16 -0.60 -18.97
N ASN A 151 16.43 -1.80 -19.48
CA ASN A 151 17.74 -2.46 -19.39
C ASN A 151 18.85 -1.79 -20.25
N ALA A 152 18.52 -0.80 -21.08
CA ALA A 152 19.49 -0.16 -21.96
C ALA A 152 20.42 0.83 -21.24
N SER A 153 20.04 1.39 -20.08
CA SER A 153 20.78 2.49 -19.43
C SER A 153 21.36 2.20 -18.04
N ASN A 154 20.90 1.17 -17.33
CA ASN A 154 21.37 0.83 -15.98
C ASN A 154 21.88 -0.61 -15.91
N GLN A 155 23.15 -0.80 -16.29
CA GLN A 155 23.80 -2.12 -16.29
C GLN A 155 24.36 -2.53 -14.91
N PHE A 156 24.34 -1.64 -13.92
CA PHE A 156 24.82 -1.93 -12.58
C PHE A 156 23.66 -2.31 -11.65
N ALA A 157 23.80 -3.43 -10.94
CA ALA A 157 22.80 -3.87 -9.96
C ALA A 157 22.70 -2.83 -8.83
N GLN A 158 21.47 -2.37 -8.53
CA GLN A 158 21.23 -1.49 -7.40
C GLN A 158 21.48 -2.24 -6.10
N VAL A 159 22.58 -1.91 -5.43
CA VAL A 159 22.94 -2.48 -4.12
C VAL A 159 21.95 -1.94 -3.07
N PRO A 160 21.30 -2.81 -2.27
CA PRO A 160 20.43 -2.39 -1.18
C PRO A 160 21.14 -1.44 -0.21
N LEU A 161 20.40 -0.49 0.36
CA LEU A 161 20.97 0.56 1.22
C LEU A 161 21.78 -0.01 2.40
N GLU A 162 21.31 -1.11 3.01
CA GLU A 162 22.01 -1.79 4.11
C GLU A 162 23.36 -2.45 3.74
N GLU A 163 23.61 -2.68 2.45
CA GLU A 163 24.83 -3.30 1.93
C GLU A 163 25.82 -2.27 1.34
N GLN A 164 25.41 -1.00 1.25
CA GLN A 164 26.26 0.07 0.76
C GLN A 164 27.30 0.47 1.80
N SER A 165 28.54 0.71 1.36
CA SER A 165 29.64 1.22 2.19
C SER A 165 29.90 2.71 1.97
N ILE A 166 28.92 3.44 1.42
CA ILE A 166 29.01 4.88 1.16
C ILE A 166 28.75 5.61 2.48
N ASP A 167 29.55 6.64 2.76
CA ASP A 167 29.36 7.45 3.96
C ASP A 167 28.02 8.16 3.96
N LEU A 168 27.36 8.16 5.11
CA LEU A 168 26.11 8.91 5.28
C LEU A 168 26.41 10.41 5.24
N PRO A 169 25.46 11.23 4.74
CA PRO A 169 25.62 12.67 4.75
C PRO A 169 25.84 13.17 6.17
N ALA A 170 26.88 13.97 6.35
CA ALA A 170 27.22 14.62 7.61
C ALA A 170 27.57 16.09 7.31
N GLY A 171 27.02 17.00 8.10
CA GLY A 171 27.26 18.43 7.95
C GLY A 171 27.04 19.18 9.25
N THR A 172 27.53 20.41 9.30
CA THR A 172 27.47 21.27 10.49
C THR A 172 26.32 22.26 10.44
N SER A 173 25.73 22.48 9.26
CA SER A 173 24.54 23.31 9.12
C SER A 173 23.28 22.57 9.60
N ILE A 174 22.24 23.32 9.96
CA ILE A 174 20.97 22.77 10.44
C ILE A 174 20.29 21.92 9.34
N GLU A 175 20.35 22.37 8.08
CA GLU A 175 19.74 21.66 6.95
C GLU A 175 20.47 20.36 6.61
N GLU A 176 21.81 20.38 6.63
CA GLU A 176 22.59 19.15 6.46
C GLU A 176 22.41 18.21 7.65
N GLY A 177 22.25 18.75 8.85
CA GLY A 177 21.90 17.99 10.05
C GLY A 177 20.57 17.27 9.90
N ALA A 178 19.54 17.93 9.36
CA ALA A 178 18.25 17.31 9.07
C ALA A 178 18.37 16.16 8.06
N LYS A 179 19.08 16.38 6.93
CA LYS A 179 19.34 15.34 5.93
C LYS A 179 20.14 14.16 6.49
N ALA A 180 21.07 14.43 7.39
CA ALA A 180 21.84 13.39 8.09
C ALA A 180 20.96 12.53 9.00
N LEU A 181 19.97 13.12 9.67
CA LEU A 181 19.00 12.38 10.48
C LEU A 181 18.08 11.52 9.60
N GLU A 182 17.54 12.09 8.52
CA GLU A 182 16.70 11.37 7.56
C GLU A 182 17.43 10.15 6.97
N ALA A 183 18.66 10.32 6.48
CA ALA A 183 19.45 9.20 5.92
C ALA A 183 19.74 8.08 6.96
N ARG A 184 19.92 8.45 8.24
CA ARG A 184 20.10 7.47 9.32
C ARG A 184 18.80 6.73 9.64
N GLU A 185 17.67 7.43 9.61
CA GLU A 185 16.35 6.83 9.82
C GLU A 185 16.00 5.86 8.69
N GLU A 186 16.31 6.23 7.44
CA GLU A 186 16.16 5.36 6.27
C GLU A 186 17.01 4.09 6.37
N LEU A 187 18.29 4.21 6.72
CA LEU A 187 19.17 3.05 6.93
C LEU A 187 18.62 2.14 8.04
N ASN A 188 18.17 2.71 9.16
CA ASN A 188 17.57 1.94 10.25
C ASN A 188 16.28 1.23 9.82
N ALA A 189 15.44 1.89 9.01
CA ALA A 189 14.23 1.30 8.46
C ALA A 189 14.54 0.12 7.51
N ALA A 190 15.53 0.30 6.63
CA ALA A 190 16.02 -0.73 5.70
C ALA A 190 16.56 -1.96 6.46
N MET A 191 17.45 -1.73 7.44
CA MET A 191 17.97 -2.77 8.33
C MET A 191 16.87 -3.51 9.09
N ARG A 192 15.85 -2.79 9.57
CA ARG A 192 14.70 -3.39 10.24
C ARG A 192 13.87 -4.23 9.27
N LYS A 193 13.68 -3.80 8.02
CA LYS A 193 12.95 -4.57 6.99
C LYS A 193 13.69 -5.87 6.66
N SER A 194 15.01 -5.81 6.44
CA SER A 194 15.87 -6.99 6.23
C SER A 194 15.80 -7.96 7.42
N ARG A 195 15.95 -7.45 8.64
CA ARG A 195 15.83 -8.28 9.87
C ARG A 195 14.47 -8.95 9.99
N ARG A 196 13.37 -8.24 9.72
CA ARG A 196 12.02 -8.83 9.75
C ARG A 196 11.86 -9.93 8.71
N LYS A 197 12.40 -9.77 7.49
CA LYS A 197 12.39 -10.81 6.45
C LYS A 197 13.15 -12.07 6.92
N LYS A 198 14.37 -11.90 7.44
CA LYS A 198 15.18 -13.00 7.97
C LYS A 198 14.50 -13.74 9.12
N ILE A 199 13.84 -13.02 10.03
CA ILE A 199 13.06 -13.64 11.12
C ILE A 199 11.89 -14.47 10.55
N LYS A 200 11.15 -13.92 9.58
CA LYS A 200 10.03 -14.64 8.95
C LYS A 200 10.49 -15.92 8.25
N GLU A 201 11.58 -15.84 7.47
CA GLU A 201 12.18 -17.00 6.80
C GLU A 201 12.65 -18.05 7.80
N ASN A 202 13.41 -17.66 8.83
CA ASN A 202 13.87 -18.59 9.85
C ASN A 202 12.71 -19.24 10.61
N ASN A 203 11.67 -18.49 10.94
CA ASN A 203 10.48 -19.04 11.60
C ASN A 203 9.75 -20.02 10.68
N PHE A 204 9.65 -19.70 9.39
CA PHE A 204 9.05 -20.57 8.39
C PHE A 204 9.83 -21.88 8.25
N LEU A 205 11.15 -21.81 8.06
CA LEU A 205 12.01 -22.99 7.94
C LEU A 205 12.03 -23.84 9.22
N ARG A 206 11.99 -23.21 10.40
CA ARG A 206 11.86 -23.93 11.69
C ARG A 206 10.52 -24.64 11.83
N GLY A 207 9.42 -24.05 11.34
CA GLY A 207 8.10 -24.66 11.37
C GLY A 207 7.90 -25.77 10.33
N MET A 208 8.79 -25.90 9.36
CA MET A 208 8.78 -26.98 8.36
C MET A 208 9.54 -28.23 8.81
N ARG A 209 10.33 -28.15 9.87
CA ARG A 209 11.11 -29.27 10.41
C ARG A 209 10.37 -29.96 11.54
#